data_AF-A0A7J3T3A1-F1
#
_entry.id   AF-A0A7J3T3A1-F1
#
_cell.length_a   1.000
_cell.length_b   1.000
_cell.length_c   1.000
_cell.angle_alpha   90.00
_cell.angle_beta   90.00
_cell.angle_gamma   90.00
#
_symmetry.space_group_name_H-M   'P 1'
#
loop_
_entity.id
_entity.type
_entity.pdbx_description
1 polymer ?
#
loop_
_entity_poly.entity_id
_entity_poly.type
_entity_poly.pdbx_seq_one_letter_code
_entity_poly.pdbx_strand_id
1 'polypeptide(L)' 'MEKPQSGTVYECVRCGAKVPSDELEMRGGEIKCIICGYRILKKVKPPVVKRIPAK' A
#
# COMPACT_ATOMS: atom_id res chain seq x y z
N MET A 1 -0.21 25.06 0.40
CA MET A 1 0.28 23.85 -0.30
C MET A 1 0.21 22.70 0.68
N GLU A 2 -0.97 22.12 0.87
CA GLU A 2 -1.57 21.05 0.06
C GLU A 2 -1.26 19.67 0.67
N LYS A 3 -2.33 18.98 1.06
CA LYS A 3 -2.38 17.66 1.74
C LYS A 3 -1.29 16.72 1.20
N PRO A 4 -0.51 16.03 2.04
CA PRO A 4 0.17 14.83 1.58
C PRO A 4 -0.92 13.80 1.31
N GLN A 5 -1.43 13.74 0.08
CA GLN A 5 -2.16 12.60 -0.41
C GLN A 5 -1.14 11.47 -0.60
N SER A 6 -0.61 10.96 0.50
CA SER A 6 0.18 9.74 0.51
C SER A 6 -0.79 8.60 0.25
N GLY A 7 -1.16 8.40 -1.03
CA GLY A 7 -1.88 7.22 -1.48
C GLY A 7 -1.20 6.01 -0.85
N THR A 8 -1.94 5.23 -0.06
CA THR A 8 -1.34 4.13 0.67
C THR A 8 -0.89 3.11 -0.36
N VAL A 9 0.43 2.96 -0.53
CA VAL A 9 0.99 1.98 -1.45
C VAL A 9 1.00 0.63 -0.77
N TYR A 10 0.40 -0.35 -1.43
CA TYR A 10 0.43 -1.74 -1.03
C TYR A 10 1.37 -2.52 -1.94
N GLU A 11 2.00 -3.56 -1.41
CA GLU A 11 2.93 -4.43 -2.11
C GLU A 11 2.39 -5.86 -2.10
N CYS A 12 2.27 -6.49 -3.26
CA CYS A 12 1.87 -7.89 -3.32
C CYS A 12 2.98 -8.81 -2.79
N VAL A 13 2.64 -9.68 -1.84
CA VAL A 13 3.60 -10.62 -1.24
C VAL A 13 4.16 -11.63 -2.24
N ARG A 14 3.42 -11.92 -3.32
CA ARG A 14 3.79 -12.96 -4.30
C ARG A 14 4.64 -12.44 -5.46
N CYS A 15 4.32 -11.26 -5.99
CA CYS A 15 5.02 -10.70 -7.17
C CYS A 15 5.77 -9.39 -6.88
N GLY A 16 5.68 -8.85 -5.66
CA GLY A 16 6.33 -7.58 -5.29
C GLY A 16 5.74 -6.34 -5.98
N ALA A 17 4.62 -6.48 -6.69
CA ALA A 17 3.99 -5.37 -7.38
C ALA A 17 3.43 -4.34 -6.40
N LYS A 18 3.74 -3.06 -6.65
CA LYS A 18 3.23 -1.92 -5.88
C LYS A 18 1.90 -1.46 -6.47
N VAL A 19 0.84 -1.56 -5.67
CA VAL A 19 -0.52 -1.16 -6.04
C VAL A 19 -0.95 -0.01 -5.11
N PRO A 20 -1.21 1.20 -5.61
CA PRO A 20 -1.82 2.27 -4.83
C PRO A 20 -3.23 1.91 -4.36
N SER A 21 -3.64 2.45 -3.21
CA SER A 21 -4.99 2.27 -2.64
C SER A 21 -6.11 2.68 -3.59
N ASP A 22 -5.88 3.70 -4.40
CA ASP A 22 -6.84 4.25 -5.36
C ASP A 22 -7.28 3.21 -6.41
N GLU A 23 -6.35 2.34 -6.86
CA GLU A 23 -6.66 1.26 -7.81
C GLU A 23 -7.49 0.12 -7.18
N LEU A 24 -7.42 -0.06 -5.86
CA LEU A 24 -8.22 -1.05 -5.13
C LEU A 24 -9.66 -0.53 -4.91
N GLU A 25 -9.80 0.77 -4.65
CA GLU A 25 -11.10 1.43 -4.47
C GLU A 25 -11.89 1.47 -5.77
N MET A 26 -11.23 1.76 -6.91
CA MET A 26 -11.86 1.75 -8.23
C MET A 26 -12.42 0.38 -8.66
N ARG A 27 -11.87 -0.72 -8.10
CA ARG A 27 -12.26 -2.09 -8.50
C ARG A 27 -13.34 -2.71 -7.62
N GLY A 28 -14.01 -1.92 -6.78
CA GLY A 28 -15.10 -2.40 -5.92
C GLY A 28 -14.65 -3.02 -4.60
N GLY A 29 -13.45 -2.67 -4.12
CA GLY A 29 -12.97 -3.07 -2.79
C GLY A 29 -12.40 -4.48 -2.70
N GLU A 30 -12.22 -5.18 -3.83
CA GLU A 30 -11.53 -6.47 -3.85
C GLU A 30 -10.02 -6.28 -3.69
N ILE A 31 -9.47 -6.79 -2.58
CA ILE A 31 -8.02 -6.87 -2.36
C ILE A 31 -7.46 -7.95 -3.29
N LYS A 32 -7.19 -7.59 -4.54
CA LYS A 32 -6.64 -8.49 -5.55
C LYS A 32 -5.51 -7.80 -6.30
N CYS A 33 -4.35 -8.46 -6.35
CA CYS A 33 -3.24 -7.98 -7.16
C CYS A 33 -3.60 -8.06 -8.66
N ILE A 34 -3.38 -6.97 -9.39
CA ILE A 34 -3.70 -6.84 -10.82
C ILE A 34 -2.91 -7.83 -11.69
N ILE A 35 -1.69 -8.18 -11.26
CA ILE A 35 -0.75 -8.97 -12.06
C ILE A 35 -0.92 -10.48 -11.85
N CYS A 36 -1.15 -10.92 -10.61
CA CYS A 36 -1.15 -12.35 -10.26
C CYS A 36 -2.45 -12.85 -9.63
N GLY A 37 -3.42 -11.96 -9.37
CA GLY A 37 -4.68 -12.31 -8.73
C GLY A 37 -4.59 -12.69 -7.25
N TYR A 38 -3.40 -12.55 -6.64
CA TYR A 38 -3.19 -12.86 -5.23
C TYR A 38 -3.86 -11.83 -4.32
N ARG A 39 -4.43 -12.28 -3.19
CA ARG A 39 -5.30 -11.44 -2.34
C ARG A 39 -4.61 -10.84 -1.11
N ILE A 40 -3.31 -11.07 -0.95
CA ILE A 40 -2.55 -10.58 0.19
C ILE A 40 -1.62 -9.47 -0.28
N LEU A 41 -1.90 -8.26 0.20
CA LEU A 41 -1.10 -7.07 -0.04
C LEU A 41 -0.58 -6.52 1.29
N LYS A 42 0.71 -6.16 1.33
CA LYS A 42 1.41 -5.59 2.48
C LYS A 42 1.49 -4.08 2.35
N LYS A 43 1.11 -3.32 3.37
CA LYS A 43 1.26 -1.86 3.36
C LYS A 43 2.75 -1.48 3.39
N VAL A 44 3.18 -0.67 2.43
CA VAL A 44 4.56 -0.16 2.39
C VAL A 44 4.76 0.83 3.53
N LYS A 45 5.90 0.71 4.21
CA LYS A 45 6.26 1.62 5.31
C LYS A 45 6.38 3.05 4.75
N PRO A 46 5.67 4.04 5.32
CA PRO A 46 5.83 5.42 4.88
C PRO A 46 7.27 5.88 5.12
N PRO A 47 7.78 6.82 4.30
CA PRO A 47 9.14 7.35 4.46
C PRO A 47 9.30 8.21 5.73
N VAL A 48 8.21 8.45 6.46
CA VAL A 48 8.22 9.20 7.72
C VAL A 48 8.87 8.37 8.82
N VAL A 49 9.96 8.88 9.39
CA VAL A 49 10.68 8.25 10.48
C VAL A 49 9.86 8.28 11.78
N LYS A 50 9.69 7.11 12.41
CA LYS A 50 9.10 7.02 13.74
C LYS A 50 10.22 7.14 14.79
N ARG A 51 10.16 8.17 15.64
CA ARG A 51 11.09 8.33 16.78
C ARG A 51 10.58 7.49 17.96
N ILE A 52 11.39 6.56 18.46
CA ILE A 52 11.12 5.78 19.67
C ILE A 52 12.21 6.11 20.70
N PRO A 53 11.86 6.57 21.92
CA PRO A 53 12.83 6.69 23.00
C PRO A 53 13.24 5.29 23.47
N ALA A 54 14.54 5.11 23.71
CA ALA A 54 15.04 3.93 24.43
C ALA A 54 14.71 4.08 25.92
N LYS A 55 14.30 2.99 26.58
CA LYS A 55 14.18 2.92 28.03
C LYS A 55 15.53 2.58 28.63
#